data_AF-A0A3D0R1V9-F1
#
_entry.id   AF-A0A3D0R1V9-F1
#
_cell.length_a   1.000
_cell.length_b   1.000
_cell.length_c   1.000
_cell.angle_alpha   90.00
_cell.angle_beta   90.00
_cell.angle_gamma   90.00
#
_symmetry.space_group_name_H-M   'P 1'
#
loop_
_entity.id
_entity.type
_entity.pdbx_description
1 polymer ?
#
loop_
_entity_poly.entity_id
_entity_poly.type
_entity_poly.pdbx_seq_one_letter_code
_entity_poly.pdbx_strand_id
1 'polypeptide(L)' 'RGLDRVLRVAWTAADLAGHDRPGAADVARALQLRTGVSRGAVPAGRPA' A
#
# COMPACT_ATOMS: atom_id res chain seq x y z
N ARG A 1 -13.86 10.25 2.08
CA ARG A 1 -14.19 8.86 2.50
C ARG A 1 -13.42 7.78 1.73
N GLY A 2 -13.35 7.82 0.39
CA GLY A 2 -12.62 6.80 -0.39
C GLY A 2 -11.11 6.77 -0.12
N LEU A 3 -10.46 7.95 -0.13
CA LEU A 3 -9.02 8.08 0.18
C LEU A 3 -8.70 7.66 1.62
N ASP A 4 -9.53 8.06 2.58
CA ASP A 4 -9.40 7.66 3.99
C ASP A 4 -9.36 6.14 4.16
N ARG A 5 -10.25 5.40 3.47
CA ARG A 5 -10.25 3.93 3.48
C ARG A 5 -8.96 3.35 2.88
N VAL A 6 -8.46 3.95 1.79
CA VAL A 6 -7.20 3.53 1.16
C VAL A 6 -6.04 3.73 2.14
N LEU A 7 -5.97 4.88 2.81
CA LEU A 7 -4.93 5.17 3.79
C LEU A 7 -4.97 4.20 4.98
N ARG A 8 -6.16 3.85 5.48
CA ARG A 8 -6.31 2.87 6.57
C ARG A 8 -5.79 1.49 6.19
N VAL A 9 -6.11 1.02 4.98
CA VAL A 9 -5.63 -0.29 4.47
C VAL A 9 -4.12 -0.25 4.22
N ALA A 10 -3.60 0.86 3.70
CA ALA A 10 -2.15 1.03 3.51
C ALA A 10 -1.40 0.97 4.85
N TRP A 11 -1.94 1.56 5.91
CA TRP A 11 -1.39 1.44 7.26
C TRP A 11 -1.39 -0.01 7.77
N THR A 12 -2.49 -0.74 7.60
CA THR A 12 -2.52 -2.16 7.96
C THR A 12 -1.49 -2.98 7.16
N ALA A 13 -1.31 -2.70 5.87
CA ALA A 13 -0.30 -3.38 5.07
C ALA A 13 1.12 -3.06 5.54
N ALA A 14 1.38 -1.80 5.91
CA ALA A 14 2.65 -1.34 6.47
C ALA A 14 2.95 -2.02 7.81
N ASP A 15 1.96 -2.08 8.72
CA ASP A 15 2.08 -2.74 10.03
C ASP A 15 2.42 -4.23 9.87
N LEU A 16 1.74 -4.92 8.94
CA LEU A 16 2.02 -6.34 8.63
C LEU A 16 3.40 -6.55 8.01
N ALA A 17 3.93 -5.56 7.30
CA ALA A 17 5.28 -5.59 6.73
C ALA A 17 6.36 -5.13 7.72
N GLY A 18 5.98 -4.64 8.90
CA GLY A 18 6.91 -4.08 9.89
C GLY A 18 7.47 -2.71 9.48
N HIS A 19 6.77 -1.95 8.65
CA HIS A 19 7.17 -0.60 8.27
C HIS A 19 6.66 0.43 9.30
N ASP A 20 7.48 1.41 9.67
CA ASP A 20 7.06 2.52 10.54
C ASP A 20 6.02 3.47 9.89
N ARG A 21 5.90 3.41 8.56
CA ARG A 21 4.95 4.19 7.77
C ARG A 21 4.66 3.51 6.42
N PRO A 22 3.45 3.71 5.86
CA PRO A 22 3.12 3.17 4.54
C PRO A 22 3.99 3.80 3.45
N GLY A 23 4.60 2.93 2.63
CA GLY A 23 5.32 3.31 1.43
C GLY A 23 4.43 3.30 0.18
N ALA A 24 5.01 3.68 -0.96
CA ALA A 24 4.31 3.69 -2.24
C ALA A 24 3.72 2.31 -2.62
N ALA A 25 4.42 1.21 -2.25
CA ALA A 25 3.96 -0.15 -2.49
C ALA A 25 2.69 -0.49 -1.67
N ASP A 26 2.62 -0.03 -0.42
CA ASP A 26 1.48 -0.26 0.47
C ASP A 26 0.25 0.49 -0.02
N VAL A 27 0.44 1.74 -0.45
CA VAL A 27 -0.62 2.56 -1.06
C VAL A 27 -1.08 1.97 -2.39
N ALA A 28 -0.16 1.51 -3.24
CA ALA A 28 -0.49 0.85 -4.49
C ALA A 28 -1.31 -0.43 -4.25
N ARG A 29 -0.91 -1.27 -3.28
CA ARG A 29 -1.68 -2.46 -2.87
C ARG A 29 -3.07 -2.09 -2.36
N ALA A 30 -3.20 -1.07 -1.50
CA ALA A 30 -4.48 -0.61 -0.99
C ALA A 30 -5.43 -0.10 -2.10
N LEU A 31 -4.88 0.60 -3.10
CA LEU A 31 -5.64 1.04 -4.28
C LEU A 31 -6.08 -0.14 -5.15
N GLN A 32 -5.24 -1.16 -5.32
CA GLN A 32 -5.59 -2.38 -6.05
C GLN A 32 -6.76 -3.10 -5.35
N LEU A 33 -6.70 -3.29 -4.02
CA LEU A 33 -7.78 -3.91 -3.24
C LEU A 33 -9.10 -3.14 -3.33
N ARG A 34 -9.06 -1.81 -3.40
CA ARG A 34 -10.26 -0.97 -3.53
C ARG A 34 -10.89 -1.04 -4.92
N THR A 35 -10.07 -1.16 -5.96
CA THR A 35 -10.52 -1.02 -7.36
C THR A 35 -10.63 -2.35 -8.10
N GLY A 36 -10.07 -3.43 -7.56
CA GLY A 36 -9.99 -4.74 -8.22
C GLY A 36 -9.00 -4.79 -9.40
N VAL A 37 -8.37 -3.65 -9.75
CA VAL A 37 -7.44 -3.55 -10.87
C VAL A 37 -6.03 -3.80 -10.36
N SER A 38 -5.44 -4.93 -10.76
CA SER A 38 -4.04 -5.23 -10.46
C SER A 38 -3.13 -4.35 -11.31
N ARG A 39 -2.61 -3.28 -10.73
CA ARG A 39 -1.49 -2.52 -11.30
C ARG A 39 -0.23 -3.19 -10.77
N GLY A 40 0.39 -4.05 -11.59
CA GLY A 40 1.58 -4.81 -11.25
C GLY A 40 2.53 -3.97 -10.39
N ALA A 41 2.72 -4.39 -9.14
CA ALA A 41 3.56 -3.65 -8.21
C ALA A 41 5.01 -3.82 -8.68
N VAL A 42 5.61 -2.76 -9.22
CA VAL A 42 7.06 -2.67 -9.26
C VAL A 42 7.50 -2.66 -7.80
N PRO A 43 8.22 -3.68 -7.29
CA PRO A 43 8.68 -3.64 -5.92
C PRO A 43 9.65 -2.47 -5.83
N ALA A 44 9.28 -1.47 -5.03
CA ALA A 44 10.15 -0.34 -4.74
C ALA A 44 11.46 -0.88 -4.17
N GLY A 45 12.55 -0.68 -4.92
CA GLY A 45 13.87 -1.19 -4.59
C GLY A 45 14.30 -0.79 -3.19
N ARG A 46 14.88 -1.76 -2.48
CA ARG A 46 15.50 -1.61 -1.16
C ARG A 46 16.62 -0.55 -1.23
N PRO A 47 16.63 0.50 -0.39
CA PRO A 47 17.82 1.34 -0.26
C PRO A 47 18.93 0.55 0.45
N ALA A 48 20.17 0.77 -0.02
CA ALA A 48 21.40 0.20 0.51
C ALA A 48 21.71 0.67 1.93
#